data_AF-A0A8C6UHB2-F1
#
_entry.id   AF-A0A8C6UHB2-F1
#
_cell.length_a   1.000
_cell.length_b   1.000
_cell.length_c   1.000
_cell.angle_alpha   90.00
_cell.angle_beta   90.00
_cell.angle_gamma   90.00
#
_symmetry.space_group_name_H-M   'P 1'
#
loop_
_entity.id
_entity.type
_entity.pdbx_description
1 polymer ?
#
loop_
_entity_poly.entity_id
_entity_poly.type
_entity_poly.pdbx_seq_one_letter_code
_entity_poly.pdbx_strand_id
1 'polypeptide(L)'
;WHLNNTTVRGGGFSLLKFIENVKSFLVNIQISFLCLNDLLLLILWSRVAEAALGHGGGVMVDLSRWPLFSLLAPEELAVIRQACVFGTSANEAIYITHSNEVFVMGLNCSGCLGTGDSLSTIVPKKVDFLRGKKAVSLSYGSGPHVLLATDGELYTWGHNGYSQLGNGSTNQGLSPVLVTANLTNKRVTQVCSGSHHSLALTHDGEVFAWGYNNCGQIGSGSTANQPYPRRVTGFLQGRTAMSISCGQTSSMSVCDNGEVFGWGYNGNGQLGIGNNGNQMTPCRVQALQGVCVQQLVSGYGHCLALSDEGVCYSWGTNTYGQLGTGNKSNQLTPVRVLADKERVVEIAACHSTHTSAAKTQSGQVYMWGQCRGQSLLLPTLTHFSCTDDVFAGFASPPVMWRLVSVDPEDFLTVAEALRKEFDSPETCDLRFSVDGKCIHVHKAVLKIRCEHFRSMFRSQWTEDQQEVIEIGQFSFPVYKSFLQFLYTDTVDLPPEDAIGLLDLATSYCENRLKRLCQQIIKRGITVDNAFTLLSAAIKYDAEDLEDFCFRFCVSHLTQVTQTQAFWQSDGAMLKEFISRASRCGAFKN
;
A
#
# COMPACT_ATOMS: atom_id res chain seq x y z
N TRP A 1 -1.75 44.92 -18.59
CA TRP A 1 -2.82 45.79 -19.08
C TRP A 1 -4.15 45.21 -18.60
N HIS A 2 -4.98 46.04 -17.97
CA HIS A 2 -6.18 45.68 -17.20
C HIS A 2 -7.26 44.91 -17.99
N LEU A 3 -7.93 43.94 -17.33
CA LEU A 3 -9.39 43.79 -17.39
C LEU A 3 -9.95 42.94 -16.22
N ASN A 4 -10.69 43.67 -15.39
CA ASN A 4 -11.80 43.42 -14.45
C ASN A 4 -12.27 42.03 -13.96
N ASN A 5 -12.66 42.09 -12.69
CA ASN A 5 -13.57 41.25 -11.90
C ASN A 5 -14.80 40.68 -12.65
N THR A 6 -15.00 39.38 -12.51
CA THR A 6 -16.34 38.77 -12.39
C THR A 6 -16.29 37.62 -11.39
N THR A 7 -17.04 37.77 -10.30
CA THR A 7 -17.45 36.71 -9.37
C THR A 7 -18.26 35.63 -10.08
N VAL A 8 -17.84 34.36 -9.97
CA VAL A 8 -18.69 33.18 -10.17
C VAL A 8 -18.57 32.28 -8.95
N ARG A 9 -19.70 32.09 -8.28
CA ARG A 9 -19.92 31.11 -7.22
C ARG A 9 -19.86 29.69 -7.78
N GLY A 10 -19.32 28.76 -6.99
CA GLY A 10 -19.63 27.32 -7.04
C GLY A 10 -19.06 26.58 -8.26
N GLY A 11 -18.19 25.61 -8.02
CA GLY A 11 -17.77 24.68 -9.06
C GLY A 11 -16.63 23.81 -8.61
N GLY A 12 -16.85 22.49 -8.63
CA GLY A 12 -15.82 21.49 -8.39
C GLY A 12 -14.62 21.65 -9.33
N PHE A 13 -13.51 21.05 -8.91
CA PHE A 13 -12.31 20.92 -9.71
C PHE A 13 -12.65 20.46 -11.14
N SER A 14 -12.51 21.38 -12.12
CA SER A 14 -12.66 21.04 -13.53
C SER A 14 -11.32 20.53 -14.05
N LEU A 15 -11.31 19.24 -14.41
CA LEU A 15 -10.22 18.52 -15.08
C LEU A 15 -9.65 19.29 -16.28
N LEU A 16 -10.45 20.14 -16.94
CA LEU A 16 -9.99 20.99 -18.05
C LEU A 16 -8.93 22.03 -17.64
N LYS A 17 -9.00 22.61 -16.43
CA LYS A 17 -8.01 23.63 -15.99
C LYS A 17 -6.65 23.02 -15.67
N PHE A 18 -6.63 21.75 -15.24
CA PHE A 18 -5.39 21.01 -15.03
C PHE A 18 -4.76 20.61 -16.37
N ILE A 19 -5.57 20.18 -17.34
CA ILE A 19 -5.13 19.85 -18.71
C ILE A 19 -4.55 21.08 -19.43
N GLU A 20 -5.12 22.28 -19.25
CA GLU A 20 -4.57 23.51 -19.84
C GLU A 20 -3.22 23.92 -19.24
N ASN A 21 -3.02 23.73 -17.93
CA ASN A 21 -1.74 24.02 -17.28
C ASN A 21 -0.64 23.03 -17.66
N VAL A 22 -0.97 21.74 -17.83
CA VAL A 22 -0.03 20.71 -18.32
C VAL A 22 0.34 20.96 -19.79
N LYS A 23 -0.61 21.41 -20.62
CA LYS A 23 -0.34 21.86 -22.00
C LYS A 23 0.61 23.06 -22.03
N SER A 24 0.42 24.05 -21.16
CA SER A 24 1.33 25.21 -21.07
C SER A 24 2.74 24.83 -20.60
N PHE A 25 2.88 23.78 -19.80
CA PHE A 25 4.18 23.30 -19.31
C PHE A 25 4.93 22.50 -20.38
N LEU A 26 4.22 21.69 -21.18
CA LEU A 26 4.79 20.89 -22.26
C LEU A 26 5.20 21.71 -23.50
N VAL A 27 4.60 22.89 -23.73
CA VAL A 27 4.99 23.81 -24.82
C VAL A 27 6.38 24.42 -24.62
N ASN A 28 6.89 24.48 -23.37
CA ASN A 28 8.21 25.04 -23.07
C ASN A 28 9.36 24.02 -23.19
N ILE A 29 9.08 22.75 -23.44
CA ILE A 29 10.09 21.72 -23.68
C ILE A 29 9.98 21.36 -25.17
N GLN A 30 10.94 21.80 -25.99
CA GLN A 30 11.03 21.47 -27.42
C GLN A 30 11.26 19.97 -27.65
N ILE A 31 10.22 19.14 -27.47
CA ILE A 31 10.19 17.75 -27.91
C ILE A 31 9.29 17.69 -29.14
N SER A 32 9.94 17.76 -30.30
CA SER A 32 9.33 17.50 -31.60
C SER A 32 9.07 16.01 -31.79
N PHE A 33 7.88 15.68 -32.30
CA PHE A 33 7.37 14.35 -32.68
C PHE A 33 6.98 13.39 -31.55
N LEU A 34 5.81 13.62 -30.96
CA LEU A 34 5.01 12.57 -30.32
C LEU A 34 3.56 12.68 -30.81
N CYS A 35 3.03 11.54 -31.25
CA CYS A 35 1.79 11.41 -32.03
C CYS A 35 0.59 11.32 -31.08
N LEU A 36 -0.63 11.61 -31.54
CA LEU A 36 -1.86 11.61 -30.71
C LEU A 36 -2.11 10.33 -29.88
N ASN A 37 -1.45 9.21 -30.19
CA ASN A 37 -1.47 7.97 -29.41
C ASN A 37 -0.86 8.13 -27.99
N ASP A 38 -0.01 9.12 -27.76
CA ASP A 38 0.58 9.37 -26.44
C ASP A 38 -0.37 10.06 -25.47
N LEU A 39 -1.45 10.70 -25.94
CA LEU A 39 -2.44 11.35 -25.08
C LEU A 39 -3.37 10.34 -24.39
N LEU A 40 -3.71 9.25 -25.09
CA LEU A 40 -4.48 8.14 -24.50
C LEU A 40 -3.62 7.32 -23.55
N LEU A 41 -2.33 7.16 -23.89
CA LEU A 41 -1.31 6.61 -23.01
C LEU A 41 -1.16 7.47 -21.76
N LEU A 42 -1.26 8.79 -21.85
CA LEU A 42 -1.27 9.73 -20.71
C LEU A 42 -2.56 9.69 -19.88
N ILE A 43 -3.73 9.37 -20.47
CA ILE A 43 -5.00 9.22 -19.74
C ILE A 43 -5.07 7.86 -19.02
N LEU A 44 -4.60 6.80 -19.68
CA LEU A 44 -4.36 5.51 -19.03
C LEU A 44 -3.24 5.63 -17.99
N TRP A 45 -2.16 6.35 -18.27
CA TRP A 45 -1.16 6.70 -17.27
C TRP A 45 -1.72 7.64 -16.21
N SER A 46 -2.71 8.48 -16.44
CA SER A 46 -3.27 9.34 -15.39
C SER A 46 -4.10 8.52 -14.41
N ARG A 47 -4.88 7.55 -14.90
CA ARG A 47 -5.65 6.62 -14.04
C ARG A 47 -4.77 5.53 -13.44
N VAL A 48 -3.77 5.05 -14.18
CA VAL A 48 -2.73 4.13 -13.67
C VAL A 48 -1.74 4.84 -12.77
N ALA A 49 -1.48 6.14 -12.92
CA ALA A 49 -0.67 6.95 -11.99
C ALA A 49 -1.50 7.45 -10.82
N GLU A 50 -2.81 7.62 -10.90
CA GLU A 50 -3.63 7.72 -9.68
C GLU A 50 -3.58 6.41 -8.87
N ALA A 51 -3.42 5.26 -9.54
CA ALA A 51 -3.15 3.97 -8.89
C ALA A 51 -1.66 3.71 -8.55
N ALA A 52 -0.71 4.30 -9.28
CA ALA A 52 0.73 4.07 -9.15
C ALA A 52 1.47 5.20 -8.41
N LEU A 53 0.83 6.35 -8.15
CA LEU A 53 1.25 7.29 -7.12
C LEU A 53 0.89 6.78 -5.72
N GLY A 54 0.08 5.71 -5.64
CA GLY A 54 0.06 4.77 -4.51
C GLY A 54 1.18 3.74 -4.66
N HIS A 55 2.45 4.17 -4.55
CA HIS A 55 3.58 3.24 -4.55
C HIS A 55 3.67 2.49 -3.22
N GLY A 56 3.03 1.33 -3.19
CA GLY A 56 3.25 0.27 -2.22
C GLY A 56 2.25 -0.84 -2.48
N GLY A 57 2.69 -1.97 -3.05
CA GLY A 57 1.87 -3.19 -2.95
C GLY A 57 1.51 -3.37 -1.48
N GLY A 58 0.22 -3.33 -1.17
CA GLY A 58 -0.31 -3.36 0.18
C GLY A 58 0.13 -4.64 0.87
N VAL A 59 1.25 -4.56 1.59
CA VAL A 59 1.73 -5.66 2.40
C VAL A 59 0.77 -5.73 3.60
N MET A 60 0.01 -6.83 3.64
CA MET A 60 -0.90 -7.18 4.73
C MET A 60 -0.17 -7.10 6.07
N VAL A 61 -0.73 -6.33 7.01
CA VAL A 61 -0.27 -6.36 8.40
C VAL A 61 -0.85 -7.59 9.08
N ASP A 62 0.03 -8.50 9.48
CA ASP A 62 -0.35 -9.73 10.16
C ASP A 62 -0.72 -9.42 11.62
N LEU A 63 -2.03 -9.28 11.87
CA LEU A 63 -2.54 -9.00 13.21
C LEU A 63 -2.19 -10.10 14.23
N SER A 64 -1.88 -11.33 13.81
CA SER A 64 -1.51 -12.41 14.72
C SER A 64 -0.22 -12.15 15.51
N ARG A 65 0.61 -11.20 15.03
CA ARG A 65 1.83 -10.74 15.71
C ARG A 65 1.57 -9.91 16.95
N TRP A 66 0.35 -9.45 17.14
CA TRP A 66 -0.08 -8.69 18.29
C TRP A 66 -0.81 -9.63 19.27
N PRO A 67 -0.27 -9.86 20.48
CA PRO A 67 -0.80 -10.86 21.39
C PRO A 67 -2.30 -10.74 21.68
N LEU A 68 -2.85 -9.53 21.76
CA LEU A 68 -4.28 -9.31 21.99
C LEU A 68 -5.17 -9.90 20.87
N PHE A 69 -4.71 -9.83 19.61
CA PHE A 69 -5.48 -10.35 18.47
C PHE A 69 -5.34 -11.86 18.29
N SER A 70 -4.32 -12.49 18.88
CA SER A 70 -4.19 -13.96 18.90
C SER A 70 -5.31 -14.68 19.68
N LEU A 71 -6.13 -13.93 20.42
CA LEU A 71 -7.27 -14.43 21.18
C LEU A 71 -8.56 -14.51 20.34
N LEU A 72 -8.57 -13.88 19.16
CA LEU A 72 -9.73 -13.85 18.27
C LEU A 72 -9.74 -15.06 17.35
N ALA A 73 -10.94 -15.52 17.00
CA ALA A 73 -11.10 -16.58 16.02
C ALA A 73 -10.72 -16.08 14.60
N PRO A 74 -10.29 -16.96 13.67
CA PRO A 74 -9.97 -16.57 12.30
C PRO A 74 -11.11 -15.81 11.59
N GLU A 75 -12.36 -16.15 11.87
CA GLU A 75 -13.54 -15.49 11.32
C GLU A 75 -13.68 -14.05 11.84
N GLU A 76 -13.32 -13.80 13.11
CA GLU A 76 -13.33 -12.46 13.70
C GLU A 76 -12.17 -11.62 13.17
N LEU A 77 -10.99 -12.21 12.99
CA LEU A 77 -9.85 -11.52 12.37
C LEU A 77 -10.15 -11.11 10.92
N ALA A 78 -10.85 -11.96 10.18
CA ALA A 78 -11.21 -11.72 8.78
C ALA A 78 -12.16 -10.53 8.57
N VAL A 79 -12.93 -10.13 9.59
CA VAL A 79 -13.81 -8.96 9.51
C VAL A 79 -13.13 -7.66 9.99
N ILE A 80 -11.88 -7.71 10.45
CA ILE A 80 -11.15 -6.52 10.89
C ILE A 80 -10.62 -5.77 9.68
N ARG A 81 -11.09 -4.53 9.51
CA ARG A 81 -10.60 -3.59 8.49
C ARG A 81 -9.45 -2.74 9.00
N GLN A 82 -9.55 -2.27 10.26
CA GLN A 82 -8.52 -1.45 10.88
C GLN A 82 -8.29 -1.82 12.34
N ALA A 83 -7.08 -1.62 12.84
CA ALA A 83 -6.72 -1.95 14.22
C ALA A 83 -5.72 -0.94 14.83
N CYS A 84 -5.76 -0.84 16.16
CA CYS A 84 -4.79 -0.09 16.94
C CYS A 84 -4.56 -0.78 18.28
N VAL A 85 -3.32 -1.20 18.57
CA VAL A 85 -2.89 -1.62 19.91
C VAL A 85 -2.15 -0.49 20.57
N PHE A 86 -2.51 -0.19 21.82
CA PHE A 86 -2.06 0.99 22.53
C PHE A 86 -1.91 0.75 24.03
N GLY A 87 -1.59 1.83 24.76
CA GLY A 87 -1.39 1.83 26.20
C GLY A 87 0.05 1.59 26.64
N THR A 88 0.34 1.78 27.92
CA THR A 88 1.73 1.77 28.45
C THR A 88 2.40 0.40 28.38
N SER A 89 1.59 -0.66 28.29
CA SER A 89 2.05 -2.06 28.25
C SER A 89 1.55 -2.79 27.01
N ALA A 90 0.97 -2.08 26.03
CA ALA A 90 0.35 -2.66 24.84
C ALA A 90 -0.78 -3.67 25.14
N ASN A 91 -1.59 -3.37 26.16
CA ASN A 91 -2.61 -4.28 26.66
C ASN A 91 -4.02 -3.79 26.32
N GLU A 92 -4.14 -2.79 25.45
CA GLU A 92 -5.39 -2.18 25.03
C GLU A 92 -5.48 -2.22 23.51
N ALA A 93 -6.62 -2.64 22.98
CA ALA A 93 -6.86 -2.72 21.55
C ALA A 93 -8.19 -2.10 21.17
N ILE A 94 -8.19 -1.36 20.06
CA ILE A 94 -9.38 -0.93 19.34
C ILE A 94 -9.28 -1.48 17.93
N TYR A 95 -10.36 -2.06 17.41
CA TYR A 95 -10.42 -2.46 16.02
C TYR A 95 -11.79 -2.12 15.42
N ILE A 96 -11.78 -1.95 14.10
CA ILE A 96 -12.93 -1.50 13.33
C ILE A 96 -13.16 -2.53 12.23
N THR A 97 -14.40 -3.00 12.11
CA THR A 97 -14.77 -4.00 11.11
C THR A 97 -15.02 -3.39 9.73
N HIS A 98 -15.15 -4.23 8.68
CA HIS A 98 -15.61 -3.79 7.36
C HIS A 98 -17.00 -3.14 7.38
N SER A 99 -17.84 -3.50 8.37
CA SER A 99 -19.15 -2.88 8.64
C SER A 99 -19.07 -1.53 9.39
N ASN A 100 -17.86 -1.00 9.64
CA ASN A 100 -17.59 0.19 10.47
C ASN A 100 -18.10 0.07 11.92
N GLU A 101 -18.09 -1.14 12.48
CA GLU A 101 -18.38 -1.35 13.90
C GLU A 101 -17.08 -1.29 14.70
N VAL A 102 -17.12 -0.58 15.83
CA VAL A 102 -15.94 -0.38 16.68
C VAL A 102 -16.01 -1.34 17.85
N PHE A 103 -14.94 -2.13 18.02
CA PHE A 103 -14.75 -3.06 19.11
C PHE A 103 -13.50 -2.72 19.90
N VAL A 104 -13.55 -3.03 21.19
CA VAL A 104 -12.46 -2.78 22.14
C VAL A 104 -12.23 -3.99 23.03
N MET A 105 -10.99 -4.19 23.43
CA MET A 105 -10.60 -5.19 24.43
C MET A 105 -9.30 -4.77 25.09
N GLY A 106 -9.00 -5.39 26.23
CA GLY A 106 -7.80 -5.16 27.01
C GLY A 106 -8.05 -4.54 28.38
N LEU A 107 -7.02 -3.86 28.87
CA LEU A 107 -7.08 -3.08 30.11
C LEU A 107 -7.92 -1.82 29.92
N ASN A 108 -8.71 -1.47 30.93
CA ASN A 108 -9.57 -0.29 30.90
C ASN A 108 -9.18 0.70 32.00
N CYS A 109 -7.90 1.03 32.07
CA CYS A 109 -7.43 2.03 33.03
C CYS A 109 -7.95 3.42 32.61
N SER A 110 -8.50 4.18 33.56
CA SER A 110 -9.09 5.51 33.30
C SER A 110 -10.24 5.54 32.27
N GLY A 111 -10.87 4.42 31.95
CA GLY A 111 -11.98 4.37 30.98
C GLY A 111 -11.53 4.41 29.51
N CYS A 112 -10.26 4.09 29.20
CA CYS A 112 -9.70 4.20 27.84
C CYS A 112 -10.32 3.26 26.80
N LEU A 113 -11.10 2.24 27.20
CA LEU A 113 -11.87 1.43 26.26
C LEU A 113 -13.18 2.12 25.82
N GLY A 114 -13.66 3.13 26.54
CA GLY A 114 -14.87 3.87 26.15
C GLY A 114 -16.18 3.07 26.31
N THR A 115 -16.19 2.07 27.18
CA THR A 115 -17.30 1.13 27.38
C THR A 115 -18.40 1.63 28.32
N GLY A 116 -18.27 2.84 28.87
CA GLY A 116 -19.15 3.40 29.90
C GLY A 116 -18.82 2.95 31.33
N ASP A 117 -17.75 2.17 31.50
CA ASP A 117 -17.27 1.62 32.75
C ASP A 117 -15.73 1.66 32.80
N SER A 118 -15.14 1.19 33.90
CA SER A 118 -13.68 1.02 34.05
C SER A 118 -13.27 -0.46 34.13
N LEU A 119 -14.13 -1.37 33.64
CA LEU A 119 -13.88 -2.80 33.70
C LEU A 119 -13.01 -3.22 32.50
N SER A 120 -11.93 -3.93 32.80
CA SER A 120 -11.09 -4.55 31.77
C SER A 120 -11.78 -5.80 31.22
N THR A 121 -11.60 -6.08 29.94
CA THR A 121 -12.20 -7.26 29.28
C THR A 121 -11.25 -7.80 28.24
N ILE A 122 -11.02 -9.11 28.23
CA ILE A 122 -10.25 -9.74 27.16
C ILE A 122 -11.15 -10.18 25.99
N VAL A 123 -12.47 -10.21 26.22
CA VAL A 123 -13.46 -10.49 25.19
C VAL A 123 -13.81 -9.18 24.49
N PRO A 124 -13.83 -9.14 23.15
CA PRO A 124 -14.24 -7.96 22.41
C PRO A 124 -15.61 -7.43 22.84
N LYS A 125 -15.64 -6.15 23.18
CA LYS A 125 -16.88 -5.42 23.51
C LYS A 125 -17.12 -4.36 22.45
N LYS A 126 -18.34 -4.33 21.92
CA LYS A 126 -18.76 -3.32 20.95
C LYS A 126 -18.94 -1.97 21.64
N VAL A 127 -18.50 -0.89 21.00
CA VAL A 127 -18.69 0.49 21.46
C VAL A 127 -19.87 1.12 20.71
N ASP A 128 -21.09 0.90 21.22
CA ASP A 128 -22.33 1.32 20.53
C ASP A 128 -22.44 2.84 20.33
N PHE A 129 -21.76 3.65 21.15
CA PHE A 129 -21.70 5.11 21.00
C PHE A 129 -21.12 5.55 19.65
N LEU A 130 -20.29 4.72 19.01
CA LEU A 130 -19.64 5.02 17.73
C LEU A 130 -20.34 4.35 16.53
N ARG A 131 -21.54 3.79 16.74
CA ARG A 131 -22.28 3.09 15.68
C ARG A 131 -22.54 4.01 14.48
N GLY A 132 -22.19 3.53 13.29
CA GLY A 132 -22.37 4.26 12.03
C GLY A 132 -21.37 5.39 11.80
N LYS A 133 -20.37 5.55 12.68
CA LYS A 133 -19.31 6.54 12.52
C LYS A 133 -18.11 5.91 11.82
N LYS A 134 -17.80 6.41 10.62
CA LYS A 134 -16.62 5.96 9.86
C LYS A 134 -15.37 6.58 10.46
N ALA A 135 -14.53 5.76 11.08
CA ALA A 135 -13.22 6.18 11.58
C ALA A 135 -12.28 6.59 10.43
N VAL A 136 -11.54 7.68 10.65
CA VAL A 136 -10.56 8.24 9.70
C VAL A 136 -9.17 8.25 10.30
N SER A 137 -9.04 8.70 11.56
CA SER A 137 -7.75 8.76 12.27
C SER A 137 -7.98 8.47 13.74
N LEU A 138 -7.06 7.72 14.35
CA LEU A 138 -7.08 7.39 15.77
C LEU A 138 -5.70 7.68 16.36
N SER A 139 -5.71 8.28 17.54
CA SER A 139 -4.50 8.48 18.34
C SER A 139 -4.81 8.23 19.81
N TYR A 140 -3.77 7.93 20.57
CA TYR A 140 -3.85 7.73 22.01
C TYR A 140 -2.65 8.34 22.71
N GLY A 141 -2.80 8.72 23.98
CA GLY A 141 -1.67 9.15 24.81
C GLY A 141 -1.23 8.14 25.86
N SER A 142 -0.24 8.50 26.67
CA SER A 142 0.22 7.68 27.81
C SER A 142 -0.74 7.66 29.00
N GLY A 143 -1.70 8.60 29.03
CA GLY A 143 -2.73 8.80 30.06
C GLY A 143 -3.62 7.60 30.44
N PRO A 144 -3.80 6.54 29.63
CA PRO A 144 -4.21 6.58 28.24
C PRO A 144 -5.53 7.33 28.02
N HIS A 145 -5.56 8.15 26.99
CA HIS A 145 -6.76 8.80 26.46
C HIS A 145 -6.78 8.54 24.96
N VAL A 146 -7.97 8.48 24.36
CA VAL A 146 -8.14 8.18 22.94
C VAL A 146 -8.79 9.36 22.25
N LEU A 147 -8.27 9.69 21.07
CA LEU A 147 -8.84 10.60 20.09
C LEU A 147 -9.25 9.77 18.88
N LEU A 148 -10.51 9.87 18.47
CA LEU A 148 -11.01 9.24 17.25
C LEU A 148 -11.64 10.32 16.37
N ALA A 149 -10.96 10.65 15.27
CA ALA A 149 -11.54 11.41 14.18
C ALA A 149 -12.35 10.48 13.29
N THR A 150 -13.58 10.88 13.01
CA THR A 150 -14.48 10.21 12.08
C THR A 150 -14.70 11.10 10.85
N ASP A 151 -15.66 10.77 9.99
CA ASP A 151 -16.00 11.56 8.81
C ASP A 151 -16.59 12.96 9.17
N GLY A 152 -15.77 13.86 9.70
CA GLY A 152 -16.13 15.23 10.04
C GLY A 152 -16.24 15.55 11.53
N GLU A 153 -16.17 14.56 12.42
CA GLU A 153 -16.34 14.74 13.87
C GLU A 153 -15.12 14.22 14.65
N LEU A 154 -14.96 14.69 15.89
CA LEU A 154 -13.91 14.25 16.81
C LEU A 154 -14.52 13.75 18.11
N TYR A 155 -14.24 12.49 18.44
CA TYR A 155 -14.63 11.86 19.70
C TYR A 155 -13.42 11.64 20.60
N THR A 156 -13.60 11.85 21.90
CA THR A 156 -12.53 11.63 22.89
C THR A 156 -13.04 10.94 24.15
N TRP A 157 -12.20 10.12 24.77
CA TRP A 157 -12.48 9.44 26.04
C TRP A 157 -11.18 8.95 26.71
N GLY A 158 -11.31 8.36 27.90
CA GLY A 158 -10.19 7.90 28.73
C GLY A 158 -9.70 8.99 29.69
N HIS A 159 -8.38 9.04 29.87
CA HIS A 159 -7.78 9.86 30.92
C HIS A 159 -7.90 11.37 30.69
N ASN A 160 -8.32 12.16 31.69
CA ASN A 160 -8.59 13.59 31.56
C ASN A 160 -7.98 14.49 32.67
N GLY A 161 -7.06 13.99 33.51
CA GLY A 161 -6.48 14.78 34.61
C GLY A 161 -5.83 16.13 34.22
N TYR A 162 -5.50 16.35 32.95
CA TYR A 162 -4.94 17.61 32.43
C TYR A 162 -5.80 18.24 31.32
N SER A 163 -7.08 17.87 31.25
CA SER A 163 -8.03 18.31 30.22
C SER A 163 -7.72 17.88 28.79
N GLN A 164 -6.98 16.78 28.60
CA GLN A 164 -6.65 16.24 27.28
C GLN A 164 -7.85 15.71 26.47
N LEU A 165 -9.04 15.61 27.06
CA LEU A 165 -10.29 15.34 26.33
C LEU A 165 -10.92 16.61 25.71
N GLY A 166 -10.46 17.81 26.07
CA GLY A 166 -10.92 19.05 25.43
C GLY A 166 -12.38 19.42 25.71
N ASN A 167 -12.96 18.88 26.79
CA ASN A 167 -14.37 19.02 27.15
C ASN A 167 -14.63 20.05 28.26
N GLY A 168 -13.64 20.87 28.63
CA GLY A 168 -13.80 21.86 29.70
C GLY A 168 -13.66 21.32 31.12
N SER A 169 -13.40 20.02 31.29
CA SER A 169 -13.29 19.36 32.59
C SER A 169 -11.94 18.67 32.79
N THR A 170 -11.74 18.13 33.99
CA THR A 170 -10.63 17.21 34.31
C THR A 170 -11.13 15.81 34.69
N ASN A 171 -12.42 15.52 34.45
CA ASN A 171 -13.05 14.25 34.80
C ASN A 171 -12.78 13.20 33.72
N GLN A 172 -12.48 11.97 34.14
CA GLN A 172 -12.26 10.84 33.23
C GLN A 172 -13.48 10.63 32.31
N GLY A 173 -13.22 10.34 31.03
CA GLY A 173 -14.27 10.05 30.06
C GLY A 173 -14.48 8.55 29.93
N LEU A 174 -15.54 7.99 30.52
CA LEU A 174 -15.81 6.55 30.46
C LEU A 174 -16.43 6.10 29.12
N SER A 175 -16.97 7.03 28.34
CA SER A 175 -17.55 6.79 27.02
C SER A 175 -17.06 7.84 26.02
N PRO A 176 -17.06 7.56 24.71
CA PRO A 176 -16.76 8.54 23.68
C PRO A 176 -17.67 9.78 23.77
N VAL A 177 -17.05 10.95 23.85
CA VAL A 177 -17.76 12.25 23.85
C VAL A 177 -17.33 13.07 22.64
N LEU A 178 -18.32 13.65 21.95
CA LEU A 178 -18.09 14.57 20.83
C LEU A 178 -17.47 15.89 21.34
N VAL A 179 -16.36 16.30 20.74
CA VAL A 179 -15.71 17.58 21.04
C VAL A 179 -16.23 18.66 20.09
N THR A 180 -17.02 19.59 20.63
CA THR A 180 -17.66 20.65 19.82
C THR A 180 -17.02 22.04 20.00
N ALA A 181 -16.40 22.28 21.16
CA ALA A 181 -15.82 23.58 21.49
C ALA A 181 -14.72 23.96 20.49
N ASN A 182 -14.87 25.12 19.84
CA ASN A 182 -13.98 25.67 18.81
C ASN A 182 -13.78 24.81 17.53
N LEU A 183 -14.37 23.61 17.48
CA LEU A 183 -14.36 22.71 16.33
C LEU A 183 -15.72 22.63 15.62
N THR A 184 -16.68 23.46 16.02
CA THR A 184 -17.98 23.53 15.35
C THR A 184 -17.78 23.94 13.89
N ASN A 185 -18.38 23.18 12.96
CA ASN A 185 -18.20 23.32 11.49
C ASN A 185 -16.76 23.06 10.99
N LYS A 186 -15.92 22.38 11.76
CA LYS A 186 -14.58 21.95 11.33
C LYS A 186 -14.57 20.45 11.12
N ARG A 187 -14.22 20.02 9.90
CA ARG A 187 -14.00 18.61 9.57
C ARG A 187 -12.59 18.23 10.00
N VAL A 188 -12.47 17.41 11.04
CA VAL A 188 -11.17 16.88 11.52
C VAL A 188 -10.74 15.72 10.63
N THR A 189 -9.50 15.73 10.17
CA THR A 189 -8.92 14.72 9.24
C THR A 189 -7.82 13.89 9.89
N GLN A 190 -7.07 14.46 10.83
CA GLN A 190 -6.00 13.77 11.55
C GLN A 190 -6.00 14.17 13.03
N VAL A 191 -5.65 13.22 13.90
CA VAL A 191 -5.42 13.46 15.32
C VAL A 191 -4.05 12.94 15.75
N CYS A 192 -3.42 13.57 16.73
CA CYS A 192 -2.29 13.00 17.45
C CYS A 192 -2.35 13.35 18.94
N SER A 193 -1.68 12.53 19.76
CA SER A 193 -1.58 12.71 21.20
C SER A 193 -0.13 12.51 21.63
N GLY A 194 0.33 13.36 22.54
CA GLY A 194 1.50 13.04 23.37
C GLY A 194 1.06 12.30 24.64
N SER A 195 1.77 12.47 25.75
CA SER A 195 1.34 11.81 27.01
C SER A 195 -0.04 12.28 27.49
N HIS A 196 -0.24 13.60 27.50
CA HIS A 196 -1.32 14.30 28.18
C HIS A 196 -1.78 15.55 27.41
N HIS A 197 -1.46 15.63 26.12
CA HIS A 197 -1.93 16.70 25.25
C HIS A 197 -2.36 16.12 23.91
N SER A 198 -3.24 16.86 23.25
CA SER A 198 -3.97 16.41 22.07
C SER A 198 -3.88 17.45 20.97
N LEU A 199 -3.79 16.99 19.74
CA LEU A 199 -3.75 17.78 18.52
C LEU A 199 -4.81 17.24 17.54
N ALA A 200 -5.45 18.15 16.82
CA ALA A 200 -6.32 17.85 15.70
C ALA A 200 -5.95 18.73 14.50
N LEU A 201 -5.92 18.12 13.32
CA LEU A 201 -5.78 18.79 12.03
C LEU A 201 -7.14 18.79 11.34
N THR A 202 -7.57 19.94 10.85
CA THR A 202 -8.79 20.05 10.05
C THR A 202 -8.50 19.90 8.56
N HIS A 203 -9.53 19.61 7.78
CA HIS A 203 -9.48 19.60 6.32
C HIS A 203 -8.99 20.93 5.72
N ASP A 204 -9.23 22.06 6.40
CA ASP A 204 -8.77 23.39 5.98
C ASP A 204 -7.28 23.63 6.30
N GLY A 205 -6.58 22.63 6.84
CA GLY A 205 -5.17 22.73 7.25
C GLY A 205 -4.96 23.51 8.55
N GLU A 206 -5.99 23.65 9.39
CA GLU A 206 -5.86 24.31 10.69
C GLU A 206 -5.52 23.31 11.78
N VAL A 207 -4.54 23.67 12.62
CA VAL A 207 -4.12 22.86 13.77
C VAL A 207 -4.77 23.39 15.05
N PHE A 208 -5.39 22.49 15.81
CA PHE A 208 -5.95 22.75 17.13
C PHE A 208 -5.23 21.90 18.17
N ALA A 209 -4.96 22.46 19.35
CA ALA A 209 -4.26 21.80 20.42
C ALA A 209 -4.93 22.06 21.78
N TRP A 210 -4.92 21.07 22.68
CA TRP A 210 -5.45 21.18 24.04
C TRP A 210 -4.83 20.16 25.01
N GLY A 211 -5.13 20.32 26.30
CA GLY A 211 -4.61 19.48 27.38
C GLY A 211 -3.41 20.11 28.12
N TYR A 212 -2.49 19.25 28.55
CA TYR A 212 -1.31 19.60 29.33
C TYR A 212 -0.35 20.53 28.56
N ASN A 213 0.15 21.60 29.19
CA ASN A 213 0.91 22.64 28.49
C ASN A 213 2.17 23.16 29.22
N ASN A 214 2.66 22.50 30.26
CA ASN A 214 3.76 23.05 31.08
C ASN A 214 5.07 23.36 30.29
N CYS A 215 5.26 22.75 29.12
CA CYS A 215 6.42 23.01 28.26
C CYS A 215 6.07 23.83 27.00
N GLY A 216 4.83 24.29 26.86
CA GLY A 216 4.36 25.03 25.68
C GLY A 216 3.87 24.15 24.53
N GLN A 217 3.63 22.85 24.75
CA GLN A 217 3.23 21.89 23.71
C GLN A 217 1.87 22.17 23.04
N ILE A 218 1.08 23.09 23.59
CA ILE A 218 -0.15 23.58 22.97
C ILE A 218 0.11 24.71 21.96
N GLY A 219 1.28 25.35 22.00
CA GLY A 219 1.64 26.40 21.04
C GLY A 219 0.86 27.70 21.25
N SER A 220 0.39 27.96 22.48
CA SER A 220 -0.49 29.08 22.83
C SER A 220 0.24 30.36 23.24
N GLY A 221 1.57 30.35 23.31
CA GLY A 221 2.37 31.42 23.91
C GLY A 221 2.33 31.43 25.46
N SER A 222 1.80 30.37 26.07
CA SER A 222 1.64 30.21 27.52
C SER A 222 2.02 28.79 27.92
N THR A 223 2.22 28.56 29.22
CA THR A 223 2.40 27.23 29.83
C THR A 223 1.15 26.70 30.54
N ALA A 224 0.04 27.47 30.52
CA ALA A 224 -1.21 27.05 31.14
C ALA A 224 -1.92 25.97 30.30
N ASN A 225 -2.42 24.92 30.98
CA ASN A 225 -3.23 23.88 30.35
C ASN A 225 -4.42 24.48 29.61
N GLN A 226 -4.80 23.88 28.48
CA GLN A 226 -5.92 24.37 27.68
C GLN A 226 -7.08 23.37 27.77
N PRO A 227 -8.21 23.74 28.40
CA PRO A 227 -9.30 22.80 28.65
C PRO A 227 -10.21 22.54 27.44
N TYR A 228 -10.05 23.33 26.37
CA TYR A 228 -10.77 23.21 25.11
C TYR A 228 -9.77 23.26 23.94
N PRO A 229 -10.10 22.65 22.78
CA PRO A 229 -9.33 22.82 21.55
C PRO A 229 -9.07 24.30 21.27
N ARG A 230 -7.80 24.67 21.15
CA ARG A 230 -7.38 26.02 20.79
C ARG A 230 -6.65 25.98 19.47
N ARG A 231 -7.04 26.83 18.53
CA ARG A 231 -6.31 26.99 17.28
C ARG A 231 -4.88 27.45 17.57
N VAL A 232 -3.91 26.71 17.05
CA VAL A 232 -2.49 27.06 17.13
C VAL A 232 -2.25 28.22 16.17
N THR A 233 -1.72 29.32 16.70
CA THR A 233 -1.51 30.59 15.96
C THR A 233 -0.03 30.99 16.02
N GLY A 234 0.35 32.09 15.37
CA GLY A 234 1.75 32.48 15.19
C GLY A 234 2.25 32.11 13.80
N PHE A 235 3.39 31.42 13.70
CA PHE A 235 4.00 31.11 12.40
C PHE A 235 3.18 30.16 11.52
N LEU A 236 2.22 29.42 12.08
CA LEU A 236 1.26 28.61 11.32
C LEU A 236 0.07 29.41 10.77
N GLN A 237 -0.09 30.68 11.17
CA GLN A 237 -1.19 31.49 10.69
C GLN A 237 -1.04 31.81 9.20
N GLY A 238 -2.10 31.55 8.43
CA GLY A 238 -2.10 31.76 6.98
C GLY A 238 -1.36 30.67 6.18
N ARG A 239 -1.04 29.54 6.82
CA ARG A 239 -0.43 28.37 6.18
C ARG A 239 -1.34 27.16 6.33
N THR A 240 -1.24 26.24 5.38
CA THR A 240 -2.00 24.99 5.39
C THR A 240 -1.12 23.90 5.99
N ALA A 241 -1.46 23.39 7.18
CA ALA A 241 -0.83 22.19 7.69
C ALA A 241 -1.33 20.96 6.92
N MET A 242 -0.40 20.10 6.51
CA MET A 242 -0.70 18.83 5.82
C MET A 242 -0.62 17.64 6.77
N SER A 243 0.21 17.73 7.80
CA SER A 243 0.32 16.69 8.81
C SER A 243 0.71 17.24 10.18
N ILE A 244 0.33 16.50 11.22
CA ILE A 244 0.69 16.75 12.62
C ILE A 244 1.36 15.51 13.23
N SER A 245 2.24 15.74 14.20
CA SER A 245 2.90 14.67 14.95
C SER A 245 3.14 15.11 16.39
N CYS A 246 3.09 14.15 17.31
CA CYS A 246 3.21 14.38 18.74
C CYS A 246 4.36 13.53 19.28
N GLY A 247 5.33 14.16 19.94
CA GLY A 247 6.23 13.48 20.88
C GLY A 247 5.58 13.39 22.26
N GLN A 248 6.32 12.96 23.28
CA GLN A 248 5.73 12.83 24.63
C GLN A 248 5.25 14.18 25.19
N THR A 249 6.05 15.25 25.01
CA THR A 249 5.78 16.63 25.48
C THR A 249 6.08 17.70 24.42
N SER A 250 6.11 17.31 23.15
CA SER A 250 6.40 18.19 22.01
C SER A 250 5.42 17.93 20.87
N SER A 251 5.23 18.94 20.05
CA SER A 251 4.27 18.98 18.96
C SER A 251 4.98 19.44 17.70
N MET A 252 4.64 18.80 16.58
CA MET A 252 5.24 19.12 15.29
C MET A 252 4.18 19.17 14.19
N SER A 253 4.45 19.92 13.13
CA SER A 253 3.59 19.98 11.95
C SER A 253 4.41 20.23 10.69
N VAL A 254 3.91 19.72 9.57
CA VAL A 254 4.43 19.98 8.22
C VAL A 254 3.37 20.76 7.44
N CYS A 255 3.78 21.83 6.77
CA CYS A 255 2.91 22.62 5.90
C CYS A 255 2.90 22.12 4.44
N ASP A 256 1.95 22.61 3.65
CA ASP A 256 1.78 22.35 2.21
C ASP A 256 3.04 22.63 1.36
N ASN A 257 3.86 23.59 1.78
CA ASN A 257 5.14 23.89 1.16
C ASN A 257 6.32 23.02 1.68
N GLY A 258 6.03 21.99 2.47
CA GLY A 258 7.03 21.08 3.06
C GLY A 258 7.79 21.65 4.26
N GLU A 259 7.50 22.88 4.71
CA GLU A 259 8.18 23.47 5.86
C GLU A 259 7.73 22.83 7.18
N VAL A 260 8.69 22.55 8.07
CA VAL A 260 8.46 21.89 9.36
C VAL A 260 8.48 22.89 10.51
N PHE A 261 7.51 22.76 11.41
CA PHE A 261 7.38 23.55 12.63
C PHE A 261 7.32 22.65 13.86
N GLY A 262 7.98 23.09 14.94
CA GLY A 262 7.98 22.40 16.23
C GLY A 262 7.72 23.34 17.41
N TRP A 263 7.03 22.85 18.42
CA TRP A 263 6.80 23.55 19.69
C TRP A 263 6.65 22.59 20.87
N GLY A 264 6.74 23.12 22.09
CA GLY A 264 6.74 22.36 23.33
C GLY A 264 8.12 22.14 23.91
N TYR A 265 8.29 21.00 24.58
CA TYR A 265 9.53 20.64 25.26
C TYR A 265 10.67 20.46 24.26
N ASN A 266 11.86 20.97 24.60
CA ASN A 266 13.04 20.91 23.74
C ASN A 266 14.34 20.62 24.51
N GLY A 267 14.26 20.12 25.74
CA GLY A 267 15.46 19.93 26.57
C GLY A 267 16.53 19.02 25.96
N ASN A 268 16.16 18.18 25.00
CA ASN A 268 17.06 17.27 24.27
C ASN A 268 17.18 17.59 22.76
N GLY A 269 16.69 18.74 22.31
CA GLY A 269 16.75 19.13 20.90
C GLY A 269 15.67 18.51 20.01
N GLN A 270 14.62 17.92 20.58
CA GLN A 270 13.54 17.24 19.83
C GLN A 270 12.77 18.15 18.86
N LEU A 271 12.86 19.47 19.01
CA LEU A 271 12.28 20.40 18.03
C LEU A 271 13.17 20.64 16.81
N GLY A 272 14.46 20.27 16.85
CA GLY A 272 15.37 20.38 15.70
C GLY A 272 15.82 21.80 15.36
N ILE A 273 15.59 22.76 16.26
CA ILE A 273 15.80 24.20 16.04
C ILE A 273 17.21 24.71 16.39
N GLY A 274 18.17 23.81 16.59
CA GLY A 274 19.57 24.16 16.88
C GLY A 274 19.84 24.65 18.31
N ASN A 275 18.90 24.46 19.23
CA ASN A 275 19.05 24.78 20.65
C ASN A 275 18.21 23.82 21.53
N ASN A 276 18.28 23.99 22.86
CA ASN A 276 17.54 23.18 23.85
C ASN A 276 16.43 23.94 24.60
N GLY A 277 16.04 25.12 24.11
CA GLY A 277 15.01 25.94 24.75
C GLY A 277 13.60 25.53 24.32
N ASN A 278 12.71 25.31 25.29
CA ASN A 278 11.29 25.06 25.03
C ASN A 278 10.69 26.19 24.18
N GLN A 279 9.74 25.84 23.31
CA GLN A 279 9.06 26.81 22.45
C GLN A 279 7.58 26.84 22.79
N MET A 280 7.08 28.00 23.26
CA MET A 280 5.67 28.17 23.61
C MET A 280 4.78 28.46 22.39
N THR A 281 5.38 28.70 21.22
CA THR A 281 4.72 28.93 19.94
C THR A 281 5.44 28.12 18.85
N PRO A 282 4.77 27.75 17.74
CA PRO A 282 5.41 27.07 16.62
C PRO A 282 6.68 27.77 16.16
N CYS A 283 7.78 27.03 16.07
CA CYS A 283 9.07 27.53 15.60
C CYS A 283 9.53 26.71 14.40
N ARG A 284 10.04 27.38 13.37
CA ARG A 284 10.49 26.73 12.13
C ARG A 284 11.79 25.96 12.36
N VAL A 285 11.86 24.74 11.83
CA VAL A 285 13.10 23.95 11.76
C VAL A 285 13.96 24.46 10.61
N GLN A 286 14.78 25.48 10.87
CA GLN A 286 15.55 26.19 9.83
C GLN A 286 16.53 25.29 9.06
N ALA A 287 17.06 24.24 9.70
CA ALA A 287 17.97 23.29 9.08
C ALA A 287 17.33 22.47 7.93
N LEU A 288 16.00 22.45 7.81
CA LEU A 288 15.27 21.81 6.70
C LEU A 288 14.80 22.83 5.64
N GLN A 289 15.35 24.06 5.64
CA GLN A 289 15.02 25.03 4.61
C GLN A 289 15.39 24.50 3.22
N GLY A 290 14.43 24.58 2.30
CA GLY A 290 14.58 24.07 0.92
C GLY A 290 14.36 22.56 0.78
N VAL A 291 14.09 21.84 1.87
CA VAL A 291 13.68 20.43 1.83
C VAL A 291 12.16 20.36 1.86
N CYS A 292 11.56 19.70 0.87
CA CYS A 292 10.13 19.45 0.84
C CYS A 292 9.81 18.19 1.67
N VAL A 293 9.42 18.36 2.93
CA VAL A 293 9.07 17.24 3.81
C VAL A 293 7.66 16.74 3.49
N GLN A 294 7.52 15.43 3.27
CA GLN A 294 6.24 14.76 3.00
C GLN A 294 5.69 14.00 4.21
N GLN A 295 6.56 13.41 5.02
CA GLN A 295 6.16 12.66 6.21
C GLN A 295 6.95 13.13 7.44
N LEU A 296 6.28 13.22 8.58
CA LEU A 296 6.88 13.56 9.86
C LEU A 296 6.30 12.68 10.96
N VAL A 297 7.16 11.97 11.68
CA VAL A 297 6.77 11.13 12.81
C VAL A 297 7.63 11.46 14.03
N SER A 298 7.05 11.32 15.22
CA SER A 298 7.68 11.64 16.49
C SER A 298 7.66 10.43 17.39
N GLY A 299 8.83 10.07 17.91
CA GLY A 299 8.96 9.11 18.99
C GLY A 299 8.84 9.79 20.35
N TYR A 300 9.28 9.11 21.42
CA TYR A 300 9.23 9.64 22.78
C TYR A 300 9.83 11.05 22.93
N GLY A 301 11.02 11.26 22.38
CA GLY A 301 11.73 12.55 22.41
C GLY A 301 12.62 12.77 21.19
N HIS A 302 12.29 12.13 20.07
CA HIS A 302 13.00 12.25 18.81
C HIS A 302 11.99 12.41 17.67
N CYS A 303 12.44 12.91 16.54
CA CYS A 303 11.62 13.05 15.34
C CYS A 303 12.34 12.46 14.13
N LEU A 304 11.56 11.97 13.18
CA LEU A 304 12.01 11.57 11.86
C LEU A 304 11.21 12.36 10.82
N ALA A 305 11.88 12.84 9.78
CA ALA A 305 11.24 13.45 8.62
C ALA A 305 11.68 12.77 7.33
N LEU A 306 10.74 12.60 6.40
CA LEU A 306 10.97 12.06 5.07
C LEU A 306 10.70 13.15 4.05
N SER A 307 11.67 13.42 3.19
CA SER A 307 11.53 14.34 2.06
C SER A 307 10.88 13.69 0.84
N ASP A 308 10.40 14.52 -0.08
CA ASP A 308 9.96 14.13 -1.43
C ASP A 308 11.06 13.52 -2.30
N GLU A 309 12.33 13.76 -1.99
CA GLU A 309 13.48 13.07 -2.58
C GLU A 309 13.74 11.69 -1.95
N GLY A 310 12.99 11.33 -0.90
CA GLY A 310 13.14 10.07 -0.16
C GLY A 310 14.37 10.01 0.73
N VAL A 311 14.91 11.18 1.10
CA VAL A 311 15.94 11.35 2.11
C VAL A 311 15.29 11.40 3.50
N CYS A 312 15.79 10.56 4.41
CA CYS A 312 15.35 10.49 5.79
C CYS A 312 16.24 11.36 6.70
N TYR A 313 15.61 12.13 7.58
CA TYR A 313 16.27 12.98 8.58
C TYR A 313 15.83 12.56 9.98
N SER A 314 16.75 12.63 10.95
CA SER A 314 16.48 12.33 12.36
C SER A 314 17.05 13.42 13.28
N TRP A 315 16.39 13.71 14.40
CA TRP A 315 16.91 14.61 15.46
C TRP A 315 16.24 14.40 16.81
N GLY A 316 16.78 15.04 17.85
CA GLY A 316 16.30 14.98 19.23
C GLY A 316 17.12 14.06 20.12
N THR A 317 16.45 13.41 21.08
CA THR A 317 17.07 12.46 22.02
C THR A 317 17.66 11.26 21.28
N ASN A 318 18.84 10.79 21.69
CA ASN A 318 19.53 9.65 21.09
C ASN A 318 20.10 8.64 22.11
N THR A 319 19.63 8.63 23.35
CA THR A 319 20.16 7.79 24.45
C THR A 319 20.22 6.30 24.12
N TYR A 320 19.33 5.81 23.25
CA TYR A 320 19.23 4.41 22.82
C TYR A 320 19.64 4.18 21.37
N GLY A 321 20.17 5.21 20.68
CA GLY A 321 20.51 5.13 19.26
C GLY A 321 19.35 5.39 18.30
N GLN A 322 18.22 5.93 18.78
CA GLN A 322 17.00 6.16 17.99
C GLN A 322 17.17 7.14 16.82
N LEU A 323 18.31 7.84 16.72
CA LEU A 323 18.61 8.66 15.55
C LEU A 323 19.32 7.89 14.43
N GLY A 324 19.84 6.70 14.70
CA GLY A 324 20.53 5.86 13.70
C GLY A 324 21.88 6.41 13.24
N THR A 325 22.53 7.23 14.07
CA THR A 325 23.76 7.98 13.73
C THR A 325 25.06 7.26 14.12
N GLY A 326 24.98 6.01 14.58
CA GLY A 326 26.13 5.23 15.05
C GLY A 326 26.66 5.63 16.42
N ASN A 327 25.98 6.53 17.12
CA ASN A 327 26.33 6.99 18.47
C ASN A 327 25.08 7.24 19.32
N LYS A 328 25.26 7.72 20.56
CA LYS A 328 24.19 8.01 21.53
C LYS A 328 24.01 9.51 21.82
N SER A 329 24.59 10.37 20.99
CA SER A 329 24.55 11.82 21.20
C SER A 329 23.28 12.43 20.63
N ASN A 330 22.57 13.22 21.44
CA ASN A 330 21.41 13.99 21.00
C ASN A 330 21.78 14.92 19.85
N GLN A 331 20.84 15.16 18.94
CA GLN A 331 21.04 16.07 17.80
C GLN A 331 20.05 17.22 17.90
N LEU A 332 20.58 18.45 17.97
CA LEU A 332 19.76 19.66 18.08
C LEU A 332 19.21 20.12 16.74
N THR A 333 19.76 19.59 15.65
CA THR A 333 19.35 19.85 14.28
C THR A 333 19.15 18.51 13.54
N PRO A 334 18.24 18.45 12.57
CA PRO A 334 18.09 17.34 11.63
C PRO A 334 19.42 16.88 11.04
N VAL A 335 19.69 15.58 11.14
CA VAL A 335 20.82 14.91 10.47
C VAL A 335 20.29 13.87 9.50
N ARG A 336 20.98 13.68 8.38
CA ARG A 336 20.60 12.64 7.40
C ARG A 336 20.94 11.27 7.95
N VAL A 337 20.00 10.34 7.82
CA VAL A 337 20.17 8.93 8.15
C VAL A 337 19.81 8.09 6.92
N LEU A 338 20.34 6.86 6.83
CA LEU A 338 20.16 5.99 5.65
C LEU A 338 20.69 6.60 4.33
N ALA A 339 21.64 7.54 4.39
CA ALA A 339 22.15 8.25 3.21
C ALA A 339 22.77 7.34 2.14
N ASP A 340 23.36 6.21 2.56
CA ASP A 340 23.97 5.21 1.67
C ASP A 340 22.97 4.14 1.19
N LYS A 341 21.68 4.32 1.46
CA LYS A 341 20.62 3.39 1.08
C LYS A 341 19.80 3.97 -0.07
N GLU A 342 19.00 3.10 -0.68
CA GLU A 342 18.02 3.55 -1.67
C GLU A 342 16.93 4.42 -1.03
N ARG A 343 16.12 5.02 -1.90
CA ARG A 343 15.03 5.93 -1.54
C ARG A 343 14.14 5.34 -0.43
N VAL A 344 13.98 6.09 0.66
CA VAL A 344 13.03 5.77 1.73
C VAL A 344 11.62 6.21 1.30
N VAL A 345 10.61 5.38 1.59
CA VAL A 345 9.21 5.63 1.23
C VAL A 345 8.28 5.69 2.44
N GLU A 346 8.70 5.19 3.59
CA GLU A 346 7.93 5.25 4.84
C GLU A 346 8.89 5.37 6.03
N ILE A 347 8.51 6.19 7.01
CA ILE A 347 9.15 6.29 8.33
C ILE A 347 8.14 6.05 9.45
N ALA A 348 8.57 5.46 10.55
CA ALA A 348 7.71 5.14 11.69
C ALA A 348 8.40 5.41 13.03
N ALA A 349 7.66 6.07 13.93
CA ALA A 349 8.02 6.35 15.31
C ALA A 349 6.73 6.51 16.14
N CYS A 350 6.77 6.18 17.43
CA CYS A 350 5.63 6.33 18.32
C CYS A 350 6.01 7.11 19.59
N HIS A 351 5.17 8.04 20.03
CA HIS A 351 5.40 8.92 21.18
C HIS A 351 5.67 8.20 22.50
N SER A 352 5.36 6.91 22.60
CA SER A 352 5.56 6.06 23.77
C SER A 352 6.83 5.20 23.69
N THR A 353 7.55 5.20 22.56
CA THR A 353 8.70 4.32 22.33
C THR A 353 9.95 5.09 21.89
N HIS A 354 11.10 4.43 22.04
CA HIS A 354 12.40 4.90 21.54
C HIS A 354 12.83 4.13 20.28
N THR A 355 11.90 3.48 19.60
CA THR A 355 12.15 2.70 18.38
C THR A 355 11.87 3.56 17.16
N SER A 356 12.70 3.38 16.14
CA SER A 356 12.55 4.01 14.84
C SER A 356 12.58 2.94 13.76
N ALA A 357 11.77 3.11 12.72
CA ALA A 357 11.78 2.23 11.57
C ALA A 357 11.63 3.02 10.27
N ALA A 358 12.10 2.43 9.17
CA ALA A 358 11.89 2.95 7.84
C ALA A 358 11.76 1.82 6.82
N LYS A 359 10.99 2.07 5.77
CA LYS A 359 10.86 1.18 4.61
C LYS A 359 11.38 1.88 3.37
N THR A 360 12.12 1.16 2.55
CA THR A 360 12.65 1.65 1.29
C THR A 360 11.77 1.28 0.10
N GLN A 361 12.02 1.90 -1.06
CA GLN A 361 11.25 1.66 -2.29
C GLN A 361 11.27 0.20 -2.77
N SER A 362 12.34 -0.57 -2.52
CA SER A 362 12.37 -2.01 -2.84
C SER A 362 11.66 -2.88 -1.80
N GLY A 363 11.06 -2.26 -0.77
CA GLY A 363 10.37 -2.95 0.31
C GLY A 363 11.25 -3.42 1.47
N GLN A 364 12.53 -3.04 1.54
CA GLN A 364 13.38 -3.39 2.69
C GLN A 364 12.98 -2.57 3.91
N VAL A 365 12.82 -3.24 5.05
CA VAL A 365 12.48 -2.62 6.33
C VAL A 365 13.68 -2.58 7.25
N TYR A 366 14.01 -1.39 7.75
CA TYR A 366 15.08 -1.12 8.70
C TYR A 366 14.51 -0.73 10.06
N MET A 367 15.20 -1.09 11.13
CA MET A 367 14.88 -0.66 12.51
C MET A 367 16.13 -0.23 13.28
N TRP A 368 15.97 0.71 14.20
CA TRP A 368 17.02 1.16 15.12
C TRP A 368 16.43 1.82 16.39
N GLY A 369 17.29 2.22 17.33
CA GLY A 369 16.90 2.73 18.64
C GLY A 369 16.76 1.63 19.68
N GLN A 370 15.80 1.78 20.60
CA GLN A 370 15.56 0.74 21.61
C GLN A 370 14.68 -0.37 21.02
N CYS A 371 15.27 -1.55 20.78
CA CYS A 371 14.59 -2.70 20.21
C CYS A 371 14.75 -3.91 21.15
N ARG A 372 13.64 -4.43 21.72
CA ARG A 372 13.62 -5.51 22.73
C ARG A 372 14.65 -5.33 23.87
N GLY A 373 14.77 -4.10 24.38
CA GLY A 373 15.70 -3.76 25.45
C GLY A 373 17.16 -3.52 25.00
N GLN A 374 17.49 -3.74 23.73
CA GLN A 374 18.82 -3.45 23.17
C GLN A 374 18.85 -2.07 22.52
N SER A 375 20.03 -1.44 22.48
CA SER A 375 20.26 -0.17 21.76
C SER A 375 20.93 -0.44 20.41
N LEU A 376 20.17 -0.31 19.32
CA LEU A 376 20.68 -0.37 17.96
C LEU A 376 21.07 1.04 17.51
N LEU A 377 22.37 1.29 17.36
CA LEU A 377 22.90 2.63 17.04
C LEU A 377 22.83 2.99 15.55
N LEU A 378 22.68 1.98 14.69
CA LEU A 378 22.61 2.12 13.24
C LEU A 378 21.34 1.42 12.71
N PRO A 379 20.75 1.92 11.61
CA PRO A 379 19.66 1.24 10.92
C PRO A 379 20.04 -0.18 10.56
N THR A 380 19.30 -1.14 11.11
CA THR A 380 19.54 -2.58 10.93
C THR A 380 18.46 -3.15 10.02
N LEU A 381 18.86 -3.81 8.93
CA LEU A 381 17.94 -4.47 8.00
C LEU A 381 17.21 -5.61 8.71
N THR A 382 15.91 -5.74 8.44
CA THR A 382 15.04 -6.77 9.03
C THR A 382 14.49 -7.68 7.93
N HIS A 383 13.86 -8.79 8.35
CA HIS A 383 13.08 -9.67 7.48
C HIS A 383 11.59 -9.29 7.42
N PHE A 384 11.22 -8.12 7.96
CA PHE A 384 9.86 -7.63 7.92
C PHE A 384 9.54 -6.96 6.59
N SER A 385 8.26 -6.92 6.27
CA SER A 385 7.71 -6.38 5.03
C SER A 385 6.99 -5.04 5.22
N CYS A 386 6.68 -4.66 6.46
CA CYS A 386 6.14 -3.35 6.86
C CYS A 386 6.78 -2.85 8.17
N THR A 387 6.68 -1.55 8.45
CA THR A 387 7.20 -0.98 9.70
C THR A 387 6.33 -1.36 10.90
N ASP A 388 5.04 -1.65 10.72
CA ASP A 388 4.12 -2.05 11.79
C ASP A 388 4.60 -3.34 12.51
N ASP A 389 5.18 -4.28 11.76
CA ASP A 389 5.78 -5.50 12.29
C ASP A 389 6.99 -5.23 13.20
N VAL A 390 7.78 -4.19 12.91
CA VAL A 390 8.88 -3.76 13.77
C VAL A 390 8.33 -3.36 15.14
N PHE A 391 7.21 -2.64 15.17
CA PHE A 391 6.59 -2.21 16.41
C PHE A 391 5.92 -3.38 17.16
N ALA A 392 5.30 -4.32 16.44
CA ALA A 392 4.74 -5.53 17.04
C ALA A 392 5.81 -6.39 17.74
N GLY A 393 6.95 -6.62 17.07
CA GLY A 393 7.95 -7.58 17.52
C GLY A 393 9.11 -6.98 18.34
N PHE A 394 9.44 -5.71 18.14
CA PHE A 394 10.68 -5.12 18.65
C PHE A 394 10.53 -3.82 19.45
N ALA A 395 9.42 -3.09 19.34
CA ALA A 395 9.22 -1.90 20.16
C ALA A 395 8.96 -2.26 21.64
N SER A 396 9.29 -1.34 22.53
CA SER A 396 9.02 -1.48 23.97
C SER A 396 8.42 -0.16 24.49
N PRO A 397 7.11 -0.15 24.85
CA PRO A 397 6.13 -1.24 24.65
C PRO A 397 5.82 -1.52 23.16
N PRO A 398 5.31 -2.73 22.82
CA PRO A 398 4.96 -3.07 21.45
C PRO A 398 3.58 -2.48 21.09
N VAL A 399 3.53 -1.19 20.78
CA VAL A 399 2.30 -0.46 20.45
C VAL A 399 2.29 0.01 19.00
N MET A 400 1.11 0.15 18.40
CA MET A 400 0.96 0.63 17.02
C MET A 400 1.20 2.13 16.93
N TRP A 401 2.00 2.57 15.96
CA TRP A 401 2.33 3.98 15.75
C TRP A 401 1.26 4.74 14.93
N ARG A 402 0.28 4.03 14.37
CA ARG A 402 -0.86 4.54 13.61
C ARG A 402 -2.07 3.60 13.72
N LEU A 403 -3.23 4.07 13.29
CA LEU A 403 -4.36 3.19 12.97
C LEU A 403 -4.03 2.43 11.69
N VAL A 404 -3.79 1.13 11.80
CA VAL A 404 -3.37 0.32 10.65
C VAL A 404 -4.58 -0.17 9.85
N SER A 405 -4.49 -0.16 8.53
CA SER A 405 -5.44 -0.86 7.64
C SER A 405 -4.95 -2.29 7.43
N VAL A 406 -5.83 -3.27 7.63
CA VAL A 406 -5.52 -4.70 7.50
C VAL A 406 -5.72 -5.15 6.05
N ASP A 407 -6.74 -4.58 5.38
CA ASP A 407 -6.93 -4.81 3.96
C ASP A 407 -5.85 -4.08 3.16
N PRO A 408 -5.38 -4.67 2.04
CA PRO A 408 -4.58 -3.92 1.07
C PRO A 408 -5.40 -2.68 0.69
N GLU A 409 -4.78 -1.50 0.75
CA GLU A 409 -5.34 -0.32 0.11
C GLU A 409 -5.76 -0.72 -1.32
N ASP A 410 -6.93 -0.28 -1.78
CA ASP A 410 -7.65 -0.67 -3.02
C ASP A 410 -6.86 -0.41 -4.34
N PHE A 411 -5.54 -0.32 -4.29
CA PHE A 411 -4.66 -0.31 -5.45
C PHE A 411 -4.33 -1.75 -5.82
N LEU A 412 -5.14 -2.32 -6.72
CA LEU A 412 -4.72 -3.48 -7.50
C LEU A 412 -3.35 -3.16 -8.11
N THR A 413 -2.39 -4.06 -8.01
CA THR A 413 -1.17 -3.94 -8.83
C THR A 413 -1.57 -3.84 -10.30
N VAL A 414 -0.75 -3.24 -11.16
CA VAL A 414 -1.04 -3.16 -12.61
C VAL A 414 -1.38 -4.55 -13.19
N ALA A 415 -0.71 -5.60 -12.72
CA ALA A 415 -0.98 -6.98 -13.12
C ALA A 415 -2.35 -7.49 -12.65
N GLU A 416 -2.78 -7.16 -11.43
CA GLU A 416 -4.09 -7.55 -10.91
C GLU A 416 -5.23 -6.74 -11.53
N ALA A 417 -5.00 -5.45 -11.80
CA ALA A 417 -5.94 -4.61 -12.54
C ALA A 417 -6.17 -5.15 -13.95
N LEU A 418 -5.10 -5.46 -14.70
CA LEU A 418 -5.20 -6.08 -16.02
C LEU A 418 -5.90 -7.44 -15.95
N ARG A 419 -5.58 -8.28 -14.96
CA ARG A 419 -6.24 -9.58 -14.77
C ARG A 419 -7.75 -9.42 -14.54
N LYS A 420 -8.16 -8.42 -13.75
CA LYS A 420 -9.56 -8.13 -13.45
C LYS A 420 -10.34 -7.66 -14.69
N GLU A 421 -9.70 -6.88 -15.56
CA GLU A 421 -10.32 -6.32 -16.76
C GLU A 421 -10.41 -7.30 -17.95
N PHE A 422 -9.79 -8.49 -17.85
CA PHE A 422 -9.89 -9.49 -18.91
C PHE A 422 -11.32 -10.04 -19.05
N ASP A 423 -11.85 -10.09 -20.29
CA ASP A 423 -13.21 -10.54 -20.61
C ASP A 423 -14.34 -9.69 -19.99
N SER A 424 -14.04 -8.41 -19.67
CA SER A 424 -15.01 -7.44 -19.17
C SER A 424 -15.82 -6.78 -20.29
N PRO A 425 -17.17 -6.91 -20.29
CA PRO A 425 -18.02 -6.24 -21.29
C PRO A 425 -18.17 -4.74 -21.06
N GLU A 426 -17.85 -4.23 -19.87
CA GLU A 426 -18.03 -2.81 -19.51
C GLU A 426 -16.92 -1.91 -20.06
N THR A 427 -15.71 -2.46 -20.23
CA THR A 427 -14.48 -1.69 -20.50
C THR A 427 -13.85 -2.00 -21.86
N CYS A 428 -14.29 -3.06 -22.54
CA CYS A 428 -13.70 -3.50 -23.80
C CYS A 428 -13.91 -2.53 -24.97
N ASP A 429 -12.92 -2.48 -25.87
CA ASP A 429 -12.98 -1.76 -27.15
C ASP A 429 -12.93 -2.70 -28.37
N LEU A 430 -12.86 -4.01 -28.13
CA LEU A 430 -12.81 -5.06 -29.14
C LEU A 430 -13.36 -6.38 -28.60
N ARG A 431 -14.03 -7.15 -29.47
CA ARG A 431 -14.49 -8.50 -29.17
C ARG A 431 -13.97 -9.50 -30.20
N PHE A 432 -13.55 -10.68 -29.74
CA PHE A 432 -13.30 -11.83 -30.61
C PHE A 432 -14.48 -12.80 -30.52
N SER A 433 -15.01 -13.21 -31.67
CA SER A 433 -16.06 -14.23 -31.78
C SER A 433 -15.42 -15.57 -32.20
N VAL A 434 -15.50 -16.57 -31.33
CA VAL A 434 -14.94 -17.92 -31.54
C VAL A 434 -16.02 -18.95 -31.21
N ASP A 435 -16.38 -19.82 -32.16
CA ASP A 435 -17.46 -20.81 -32.01
C ASP A 435 -18.80 -20.20 -31.53
N GLY A 436 -19.12 -18.97 -31.97
CA GLY A 436 -20.32 -18.24 -31.55
C GLY A 436 -20.27 -17.64 -30.14
N LYS A 437 -19.13 -17.73 -29.43
CA LYS A 437 -18.90 -17.10 -28.13
C LYS A 437 -18.01 -15.87 -28.27
N CYS A 438 -18.33 -14.82 -27.52
CA CYS A 438 -17.56 -13.58 -27.51
C CYS A 438 -16.54 -13.55 -26.37
N ILE A 439 -15.36 -12.98 -26.63
CA ILE A 439 -14.32 -12.68 -25.64
C ILE A 439 -14.02 -11.19 -25.70
N HIS A 440 -14.15 -10.49 -24.58
CA HIS A 440 -14.03 -9.03 -24.49
C HIS A 440 -12.59 -8.63 -24.16
N VAL A 441 -12.00 -7.73 -24.95
CA VAL A 441 -10.59 -7.35 -24.83
C VAL A 441 -10.35 -5.87 -25.19
N HIS A 442 -9.14 -5.42 -24.91
CA HIS A 442 -8.63 -4.08 -25.12
C HIS A 442 -7.50 -4.06 -26.16
N LYS A 443 -7.68 -3.33 -27.27
CA LYS A 443 -6.70 -3.17 -28.37
C LYS A 443 -5.33 -2.72 -27.85
N ALA A 444 -5.33 -1.85 -26.85
CA ALA A 444 -4.10 -1.33 -26.24
C ALA A 444 -3.22 -2.45 -25.63
N VAL A 445 -3.82 -3.35 -24.84
CA VAL A 445 -3.09 -4.48 -24.23
C VAL A 445 -2.54 -5.40 -25.32
N LEU A 446 -3.34 -5.71 -26.34
CA LEU A 446 -2.93 -6.57 -27.45
C LEU A 446 -1.75 -5.96 -28.25
N LYS A 447 -1.83 -4.68 -28.61
CA LYS A 447 -0.76 -3.95 -29.34
C LYS A 447 0.56 -3.90 -28.56
N ILE A 448 0.50 -3.84 -27.23
CA ILE A 448 1.68 -3.81 -26.37
C ILE A 448 2.30 -5.20 -26.26
N ARG A 449 1.46 -6.23 -26.13
CA ARG A 449 1.85 -7.56 -25.66
C ARG A 449 2.04 -8.59 -26.77
N CYS A 450 1.57 -8.31 -27.99
CA CYS A 450 1.68 -9.24 -29.11
C CYS A 450 2.01 -8.50 -30.42
N GLU A 451 3.08 -8.93 -31.09
CA GLU A 451 3.55 -8.30 -32.32
C GLU A 451 2.60 -8.51 -33.51
N HIS A 452 1.93 -9.67 -33.56
CA HIS A 452 0.89 -9.95 -34.55
C HIS A 452 -0.24 -8.91 -34.47
N PHE A 453 -0.82 -8.68 -33.28
CA PHE A 453 -1.88 -7.68 -33.09
C PHE A 453 -1.37 -6.25 -33.29
N ARG A 454 -0.12 -5.96 -32.90
CA ARG A 454 0.50 -4.66 -33.16
C ARG A 454 0.58 -4.34 -34.65
N SER A 455 0.79 -5.35 -35.48
CA SER A 455 0.82 -5.22 -36.94
C SER A 455 -0.58 -5.15 -37.54
N MET A 456 -1.49 -6.01 -37.06
CA MET A 456 -2.90 -6.08 -37.48
C MET A 456 -3.64 -4.75 -37.30
N PHE A 457 -3.38 -4.02 -36.21
CA PHE A 457 -4.08 -2.78 -35.89
C PHE A 457 -3.28 -1.50 -36.25
N ARG A 458 -2.49 -1.54 -37.32
CA ARG A 458 -1.89 -0.31 -37.91
C ARG A 458 -2.94 0.40 -38.78
N SER A 459 -2.86 1.72 -38.86
CA SER A 459 -3.83 2.64 -39.49
C SER A 459 -4.12 2.43 -40.99
N GLN A 460 -3.55 1.39 -41.61
CA GLN A 460 -3.72 1.03 -43.01
C GLN A 460 -4.60 -0.22 -43.20
N TRP A 461 -5.08 -0.86 -42.12
CA TRP A 461 -5.85 -2.11 -42.16
C TRP A 461 -7.30 -1.91 -41.69
N THR A 462 -8.24 -2.59 -42.35
CA THR A 462 -9.70 -2.52 -42.14
C THR A 462 -10.14 -2.93 -40.74
N GLU A 463 -9.35 -3.74 -40.07
CA GLU A 463 -9.60 -4.35 -38.76
C GLU A 463 -9.44 -3.35 -37.60
N ASP A 464 -8.76 -2.21 -37.81
CA ASP A 464 -8.68 -1.15 -36.79
C ASP A 464 -10.07 -0.53 -36.53
N GLN A 465 -10.96 -0.53 -37.54
CA GLN A 465 -12.33 -0.04 -37.44
C GLN A 465 -13.36 -1.10 -37.03
N GLN A 466 -12.95 -2.36 -36.88
CA GLN A 466 -13.87 -3.43 -36.48
C GLN A 466 -14.00 -3.51 -34.94
N GLU A 467 -15.24 -3.70 -34.50
CA GLU A 467 -15.58 -3.98 -33.09
C GLU A 467 -15.62 -5.48 -32.79
N VAL A 468 -15.78 -6.32 -33.80
CA VAL A 468 -15.85 -7.79 -33.69
C VAL A 468 -14.96 -8.44 -34.74
N ILE A 469 -14.08 -9.35 -34.31
CA ILE A 469 -13.22 -10.17 -35.18
C ILE A 469 -13.62 -11.63 -35.04
N GLU A 470 -13.93 -12.28 -36.16
CA GLU A 470 -14.29 -13.71 -36.19
C GLU A 470 -13.05 -14.60 -36.32
N ILE A 471 -12.96 -15.61 -35.45
CA ILE A 471 -11.90 -16.62 -35.47
C ILE A 471 -12.55 -17.99 -35.66
N GLY A 472 -12.25 -18.63 -36.79
CA GLY A 472 -12.73 -19.99 -37.11
C GLY A 472 -11.65 -21.07 -37.05
N GLN A 473 -10.38 -20.71 -36.83
CA GLN A 473 -9.25 -21.64 -36.95
C GLN A 473 -8.90 -22.35 -35.63
N PHE A 474 -9.32 -21.80 -34.50
CA PHE A 474 -8.98 -22.28 -33.17
C PHE A 474 -10.23 -22.44 -32.33
N SER A 475 -10.22 -23.41 -31.41
CA SER A 475 -11.32 -23.61 -30.47
C SER A 475 -11.40 -22.47 -29.46
N PHE A 476 -12.60 -22.20 -28.95
CA PHE A 476 -12.81 -21.18 -27.92
C PHE A 476 -11.87 -21.28 -26.70
N PRO A 477 -11.64 -22.45 -26.07
CA PRO A 477 -10.73 -22.56 -24.91
C PRO A 477 -9.29 -22.17 -25.26
N VAL A 478 -8.81 -22.57 -26.43
CA VAL A 478 -7.44 -22.28 -26.88
C VAL A 478 -7.25 -20.77 -27.11
N TYR A 479 -8.16 -20.16 -27.87
CA TYR A 479 -8.05 -18.74 -28.21
C TYR A 479 -8.28 -17.84 -26.99
N LYS A 480 -9.20 -18.22 -26.08
CA LYS A 480 -9.41 -17.51 -24.82
C LYS A 480 -8.17 -17.53 -23.94
N SER A 481 -7.54 -18.69 -23.77
CA SER A 481 -6.32 -18.81 -22.96
C SER A 481 -5.13 -18.08 -23.57
N PHE A 482 -5.04 -18.00 -24.90
CA PHE A 482 -4.06 -17.12 -25.55
C PHE A 482 -4.27 -15.65 -25.18
N LEU A 483 -5.51 -15.15 -25.31
CA LEU A 483 -5.80 -13.76 -24.96
C LEU A 483 -5.58 -13.51 -23.47
N GLN A 484 -5.97 -14.44 -22.60
CA GLN A 484 -5.74 -14.36 -21.16
C GLN A 484 -4.25 -14.25 -20.83
N PHE A 485 -3.40 -15.06 -21.48
CA PHE A 485 -1.95 -15.01 -21.31
C PHE A 485 -1.38 -13.61 -21.59
N LEU A 486 -1.91 -12.88 -22.59
CA LEU A 486 -1.46 -11.52 -22.88
C LEU A 486 -1.71 -10.55 -21.71
N TYR A 487 -2.76 -10.80 -20.91
CA TYR A 487 -3.13 -10.01 -19.73
C TYR A 487 -2.42 -10.48 -18.45
N THR A 488 -2.26 -11.79 -18.27
CA THR A 488 -1.93 -12.38 -16.96
C THR A 488 -0.57 -13.06 -16.90
N ASP A 489 0.09 -13.27 -18.05
CA ASP A 489 1.34 -14.05 -18.16
C ASP A 489 1.20 -15.52 -17.72
N THR A 490 -0.02 -16.01 -17.55
CA THR A 490 -0.33 -17.37 -17.09
C THR A 490 -1.21 -18.09 -18.11
N VAL A 491 -1.07 -19.41 -18.16
CA VAL A 491 -1.92 -20.30 -18.98
C VAL A 491 -2.46 -21.38 -18.07
N ASP A 492 -3.77 -21.58 -18.13
CA ASP A 492 -4.46 -22.67 -17.45
C ASP A 492 -5.26 -23.45 -18.50
N LEU A 493 -4.62 -24.50 -19.05
CA LEU A 493 -5.21 -25.40 -20.04
C LEU A 493 -4.75 -26.83 -19.78
N PRO A 494 -5.59 -27.84 -20.08
CA PRO A 494 -5.16 -29.22 -20.07
C PRO A 494 -4.11 -29.47 -21.17
N PRO A 495 -3.25 -30.50 -21.01
CA PRO A 495 -2.17 -30.81 -21.95
C PRO A 495 -2.63 -31.03 -23.40
N GLU A 496 -3.84 -31.57 -23.57
CA GLU A 496 -4.44 -31.85 -24.89
C GLU A 496 -4.77 -30.54 -25.64
N ASP A 497 -5.38 -29.58 -24.95
CA ASP A 497 -5.67 -28.25 -25.50
C ASP A 497 -4.42 -27.36 -25.62
N ALA A 498 -3.39 -27.62 -24.81
CA ALA A 498 -2.12 -26.92 -24.89
C ALA A 498 -1.40 -27.14 -26.25
N ILE A 499 -1.75 -28.20 -27.00
CA ILE A 499 -1.30 -28.41 -28.38
C ILE A 499 -1.85 -27.31 -29.29
N GLY A 500 -3.15 -27.01 -29.19
CA GLY A 500 -3.77 -25.94 -29.98
C GLY A 500 -3.17 -24.57 -29.63
N LEU A 501 -2.84 -24.36 -28.35
CA LEU A 501 -2.17 -23.12 -27.92
C LEU A 501 -0.72 -23.05 -28.40
N LEU A 502 -0.02 -24.19 -28.51
CA LEU A 502 1.32 -24.27 -29.09
C LEU A 502 1.33 -23.91 -30.58
N ASP A 503 0.31 -24.35 -31.33
CA ASP A 503 0.12 -23.98 -32.73
C ASP A 503 -0.10 -22.47 -32.89
N LEU A 504 -0.98 -21.90 -32.06
CA LEU A 504 -1.25 -20.47 -32.03
C LEU A 504 -0.01 -19.66 -31.63
N ALA A 505 0.72 -20.09 -30.60
CA ALA A 505 1.97 -19.45 -30.19
C ALA A 505 3.04 -19.48 -31.29
N THR A 506 3.08 -20.54 -32.09
CA THR A 506 4.00 -20.65 -33.23
C THR A 506 3.56 -19.74 -34.37
N SER A 507 2.26 -19.75 -34.70
CA SER A 507 1.65 -18.91 -35.74
C SER A 507 1.84 -17.42 -35.47
N TYR A 508 1.73 -16.99 -34.20
CA TYR A 508 1.89 -15.59 -33.79
C TYR A 508 3.29 -15.26 -33.28
N CYS A 509 4.26 -16.19 -33.41
CA CYS A 509 5.66 -16.00 -33.03
C CYS A 509 5.90 -15.65 -31.53
N GLU A 510 5.05 -16.15 -30.64
CA GLU A 510 5.10 -15.91 -29.19
C GLU A 510 6.02 -16.92 -28.46
N ASN A 511 7.32 -16.67 -28.46
CA ASN A 511 8.35 -17.59 -27.94
C ASN A 511 8.22 -17.92 -26.45
N ARG A 512 7.69 -17.01 -25.62
CA ARG A 512 7.47 -17.25 -24.18
C ARG A 512 6.30 -18.21 -23.97
N LEU A 513 5.21 -18.00 -24.71
CA LEU A 513 4.04 -18.88 -24.68
C LEU A 513 4.39 -20.27 -25.20
N LYS A 514 5.17 -20.37 -26.28
CA LYS A 514 5.68 -21.64 -26.83
C LYS A 514 6.38 -22.48 -25.75
N ARG A 515 7.29 -21.85 -24.98
CA ARG A 515 7.99 -22.51 -23.85
C ARG A 515 7.04 -22.94 -22.73
N LEU A 516 6.06 -22.12 -22.39
CA LEU A 516 5.07 -22.44 -21.34
C LEU A 516 4.19 -23.63 -21.76
N CYS A 517 3.70 -23.66 -23.00
CA CYS A 517 2.95 -24.78 -23.55
C CYS A 517 3.75 -26.09 -23.50
N GLN A 518 5.02 -26.07 -23.91
CA GLN A 518 5.89 -27.26 -23.84
C GLN A 518 6.04 -27.76 -22.40
N GLN A 519 6.14 -26.87 -21.40
CA GLN A 519 6.23 -27.27 -19.99
C GLN A 519 4.92 -27.90 -19.48
N ILE A 520 3.77 -27.34 -19.85
CA ILE A 520 2.45 -27.89 -19.49
C ILE A 520 2.31 -29.30 -20.08
N ILE A 521 2.66 -29.48 -21.36
CA ILE A 521 2.59 -30.78 -22.04
C ILE A 521 3.54 -31.79 -21.36
N LYS A 522 4.78 -31.41 -21.05
CA LYS A 522 5.75 -32.29 -20.36
C LYS A 522 5.27 -32.76 -18.99
N ARG A 523 4.53 -31.93 -18.26
CA ARG A 523 4.02 -32.27 -16.91
C ARG A 523 2.78 -33.15 -16.95
N GLY A 524 1.97 -33.07 -18.00
CA GLY A 524 0.70 -33.79 -18.11
C GLY A 524 0.70 -34.94 -19.11
N ILE A 525 1.88 -35.45 -19.47
CA ILE A 525 1.99 -36.66 -20.29
C ILE A 525 1.50 -37.87 -19.49
N THR A 526 0.64 -38.66 -20.12
CA THR A 526 0.11 -39.94 -19.62
C THR A 526 0.28 -40.99 -20.70
N VAL A 527 0.10 -42.26 -20.36
CA VAL A 527 0.17 -43.34 -21.35
C VAL A 527 -0.83 -43.11 -22.49
N ASP A 528 -2.05 -42.69 -22.15
CA ASP A 528 -3.15 -42.52 -23.11
C ASP A 528 -2.93 -41.39 -24.12
N ASN A 529 -2.25 -40.30 -23.71
CA ASN A 529 -2.02 -39.14 -24.57
C ASN A 529 -0.59 -39.05 -25.16
N ALA A 530 0.36 -39.87 -24.69
CA ALA A 530 1.77 -39.76 -25.05
C ALA A 530 2.03 -39.78 -26.56
N PHE A 531 1.35 -40.66 -27.30
CA PHE A 531 1.58 -40.79 -28.74
C PHE A 531 0.96 -39.63 -29.53
N THR A 532 -0.19 -39.11 -29.08
CA THR A 532 -0.81 -37.89 -29.63
C THR A 532 0.08 -36.68 -29.42
N LEU A 533 0.66 -36.54 -28.23
CA LEU A 533 1.61 -35.47 -27.91
C LEU A 533 2.90 -35.58 -28.73
N LEU A 534 3.41 -36.79 -28.96
CA LEU A 534 4.55 -37.02 -29.84
C LEU A 534 4.26 -36.58 -31.28
N SER A 535 3.08 -36.93 -31.80
CA SER A 535 2.64 -36.52 -33.14
C SER A 535 2.57 -34.99 -33.27
N ALA A 536 2.00 -34.33 -32.26
CA ALA A 536 1.95 -32.88 -32.21
C ALA A 536 3.35 -32.25 -32.14
N ALA A 537 4.27 -32.80 -31.33
CA ALA A 537 5.62 -32.27 -31.22
C ALA A 537 6.39 -32.30 -32.54
N ILE A 538 6.24 -33.38 -33.32
CA ILE A 538 6.82 -33.52 -34.67
C ILE A 538 6.16 -32.51 -35.63
N LYS A 539 4.83 -32.42 -35.61
CA LYS A 539 4.07 -31.52 -36.50
C LYS A 539 4.49 -30.05 -36.33
N TYR A 540 4.79 -29.62 -35.10
CA TYR A 540 5.11 -28.23 -34.77
C TYR A 540 6.62 -27.95 -34.57
N ASP A 541 7.48 -28.88 -35.00
CA ASP A 541 8.94 -28.74 -34.94
C ASP A 541 9.44 -28.34 -33.55
N ALA A 542 8.96 -29.08 -32.54
CA ALA A 542 9.28 -28.86 -31.13
C ALA A 542 10.27 -29.93 -30.64
N GLU A 543 11.53 -29.86 -31.08
CA GLU A 543 12.59 -30.86 -30.83
C GLU A 543 12.68 -31.30 -29.35
N ASP A 544 12.71 -30.34 -28.43
CA ASP A 544 12.79 -30.58 -26.98
C ASP A 544 11.58 -31.32 -26.41
N LEU A 545 10.40 -31.13 -27.01
CA LEU A 545 9.17 -31.80 -26.62
C LEU A 545 9.10 -33.18 -27.28
N GLU A 546 9.50 -33.27 -28.54
CA GLU A 546 9.56 -34.51 -29.30
C GLU A 546 10.46 -35.54 -28.62
N ASP A 547 11.70 -35.17 -28.26
CA ASP A 547 12.61 -36.09 -27.60
C ASP A 547 12.08 -36.57 -26.24
N PHE A 548 11.43 -35.68 -25.50
CA PHE A 548 10.80 -36.02 -24.22
C PHE A 548 9.63 -37.01 -24.41
N CYS A 549 8.70 -36.70 -25.31
CA CYS A 549 7.56 -37.57 -25.62
C CYS A 549 8.04 -38.93 -26.15
N PHE A 550 9.07 -38.95 -27.00
CA PHE A 550 9.65 -40.18 -27.54
C PHE A 550 10.24 -41.06 -26.42
N ARG A 551 11.03 -40.48 -25.51
CA ARG A 551 11.58 -41.24 -24.36
C ARG A 551 10.48 -41.79 -23.45
N PHE A 552 9.43 -41.02 -23.22
CA PHE A 552 8.27 -41.48 -22.43
C PHE A 552 7.55 -42.65 -23.12
N CYS A 553 7.33 -42.55 -24.43
CA CYS A 553 6.73 -43.63 -25.22
C CYS A 553 7.58 -44.90 -25.18
N VAL A 554 8.90 -44.79 -25.26
CA VAL A 554 9.82 -45.94 -25.19
C VAL A 554 9.85 -46.57 -23.79
N SER A 555 9.83 -45.78 -22.72
CA SER A 555 9.85 -46.32 -21.36
C SER A 555 8.56 -47.03 -20.96
N HIS A 556 7.44 -46.67 -21.61
CA HIS A 556 6.12 -47.28 -21.38
C HIS A 556 5.60 -48.03 -22.62
N LEU A 557 6.50 -48.52 -23.47
CA LEU A 557 6.19 -49.04 -24.82
C LEU A 557 5.06 -50.08 -24.83
N THR A 558 5.06 -51.01 -23.88
CA THR A 558 4.03 -52.06 -23.76
C THR A 558 2.63 -51.49 -23.56
N GLN A 559 2.51 -50.44 -22.75
CA GLN A 559 1.22 -49.82 -22.46
C GLN A 559 0.81 -48.84 -23.57
N VAL A 560 1.76 -48.05 -24.09
CA VAL A 560 1.52 -47.07 -25.17
C VAL A 560 1.06 -47.74 -26.46
N THR A 561 1.63 -48.90 -26.81
CA THR A 561 1.21 -49.67 -28.01
C THR A 561 -0.21 -50.26 -27.90
N GLN A 562 -0.82 -50.26 -26.72
CA GLN A 562 -2.21 -50.69 -26.51
C GLN A 562 -3.21 -49.53 -26.57
N THR A 563 -2.73 -48.28 -26.68
CA THR A 563 -3.60 -47.08 -26.70
C THR A 563 -4.22 -46.86 -28.08
N GLN A 564 -5.42 -46.27 -28.12
CA GLN A 564 -6.08 -45.93 -29.39
C GLN A 564 -5.27 -44.95 -30.23
N ALA A 565 -4.59 -43.99 -29.59
CA ALA A 565 -3.75 -43.00 -30.26
C ALA A 565 -2.62 -43.62 -31.08
N PHE A 566 -2.03 -44.73 -30.61
CA PHE A 566 -0.99 -45.48 -31.33
C PHE A 566 -1.53 -46.23 -32.55
N TRP A 567 -2.77 -46.72 -32.49
CA TRP A 567 -3.39 -47.46 -33.61
C TRP A 567 -3.99 -46.54 -34.68
N GLN A 568 -4.34 -45.31 -34.31
CA GLN A 568 -4.91 -44.31 -35.23
C GLN A 568 -3.84 -43.45 -35.94
N SER A 569 -2.55 -43.65 -35.62
CA SER A 569 -1.47 -42.81 -36.13
C SER A 569 -1.08 -43.16 -37.57
N ASP A 570 -0.51 -42.18 -38.27
CA ASP A 570 -0.05 -42.35 -39.65
C ASP A 570 1.07 -43.41 -39.77
N GLY A 571 1.00 -44.23 -40.82
CA GLY A 571 1.90 -45.35 -41.05
C GLY A 571 3.35 -44.93 -41.32
N ALA A 572 3.59 -43.70 -41.81
CA ALA A 572 4.94 -43.16 -41.95
C ALA A 572 5.55 -42.82 -40.59
N MET A 573 4.78 -42.13 -39.73
CA MET A 573 5.17 -41.81 -38.36
C MET A 573 5.46 -43.06 -37.54
N LEU A 574 4.62 -44.09 -37.66
CA LEU A 574 4.79 -45.35 -36.93
C LEU A 574 6.10 -46.06 -37.34
N LYS A 575 6.41 -46.09 -38.64
CA LYS A 575 7.67 -46.67 -39.15
C LYS A 575 8.89 -45.93 -38.61
N GLU A 576 8.85 -44.60 -38.60
CA GLU A 576 9.94 -43.79 -38.06
C GLU A 576 10.11 -44.00 -36.56
N PHE A 577 8.99 -44.03 -35.82
CA PHE A 577 8.99 -44.32 -34.38
C PHE A 577 9.60 -45.69 -34.09
N ILE A 578 9.19 -46.75 -34.79
CA ILE A 578 9.73 -48.11 -34.61
C ILE A 578 11.22 -48.15 -34.98
N SER A 579 11.63 -47.50 -36.06
CA SER A 579 13.03 -47.43 -36.47
C SER A 579 13.89 -46.77 -35.38
N ARG A 580 13.43 -45.62 -34.88
CA ARG A 580 14.11 -44.88 -33.80
C ARG A 580 14.13 -45.66 -32.49
N ALA A 581 13.02 -46.29 -32.10
CA ALA A 581 12.93 -47.14 -30.91
C ALA A 581 13.88 -48.36 -31.00
N SER A 582 14.03 -48.96 -32.19
CA SER A 582 14.95 -50.08 -32.41
C SER A 582 16.42 -49.70 -32.20
N ARG A 583 16.82 -48.50 -32.66
CA ARG A 583 18.17 -47.96 -32.46
C ARG A 583 18.47 -47.69 -30.98
N CYS A 584 17.45 -47.29 -30.23
CA CYS A 584 17.57 -47.05 -28.78
C CYS A 584 17.50 -48.33 -27.93
N GLY A 585 17.42 -49.51 -28.55
CA GLY A 585 17.39 -50.79 -27.85
C GLY A 585 16.06 -51.12 -27.18
N ALA A 586 14.97 -50.43 -27.53
CA ALA A 586 13.65 -50.63 -26.92
C ALA A 586 13.06 -52.04 -27.09
N PHE A 587 13.57 -52.81 -28.06
CA PHE A 587 13.15 -54.19 -28.35
C PHE A 587 14.18 -55.25 -27.93
N LYS A 588 15.24 -54.85 -27.20
CA LYS A 588 16.19 -55.81 -26.62
C LYS A 588 15.62 -56.30 -25.30
N ASN A 589 15.23 -57.58 -25.27
CA ASN A 589 14.93 -58.28 -24.02
C ASN A 589 16.18 -58.44 -23.16
#